data_AF-A0A957NZD0-F1
#
_entry.id   AF-A0A957NZD0-F1
#
_cell.length_a   1.000
_cell.length_b   1.000
_cell.length_c   1.000
_cell.angle_alpha   90.00
_cell.angle_beta   90.00
_cell.angle_gamma   90.00
#
_symmetry.space_group_name_H-M   'P 1'
#
loop_
_entity.id
_entity.type
_entity.pdbx_description
1 polymer ?
#
loop_
_entity_poly.entity_id
_entity_poly.type
_entity_poly.pdbx_seq_one_letter_code
_entity_poly.pdbx_strand_id
1 'polypeptide(L)'
;MNKQEIEIYQALAAGQNGPNQIGAYLVFEVEHVTGPVRYALVADTYGDSPKGAKACQLVTTQMYYALAQQSPIPIGQQLVNAFNVANTELHEAAVQDPALLDARITVAAAAIVNGNLLLTYVGDNVAYLLRNGIAKPISLNHKNFHVPGTANLPSSLLGMSRNITVNREIALYDRFDAKETAPGHYKTSDTLSLRPNDSLLICSGEVVNRLSDDEIQAVLREAQPDDFVNQLIDTATTQIGYRAMTAVLLHLQEVTTRAAGSNSLVRQLIMVAGAL
;
A
#
# COMPACT_ATOMS: atom_id res chain seq x y z
N MET A 1 -20.71 20.14 1.34
CA MET A 1 -19.86 18.95 1.57
C MET A 1 -18.50 19.45 2.01
N ASN A 2 -18.06 19.10 3.22
CA ASN A 2 -16.71 19.44 3.67
C ASN A 2 -15.73 18.72 2.73
N LYS A 3 -14.87 19.48 2.05
CA LYS A 3 -13.75 18.90 1.30
C LYS A 3 -12.88 18.17 2.31
N GLN A 4 -12.55 16.91 2.07
CA GLN A 4 -11.49 16.21 2.80
C GLN A 4 -10.20 16.38 2.00
N GLU A 5 -9.22 17.04 2.62
CA GLU A 5 -7.86 17.14 2.12
C GLU A 5 -7.09 15.89 2.54
N ILE A 6 -6.28 15.33 1.64
CA ILE A 6 -5.44 14.18 1.94
C ILE A 6 -4.00 14.58 1.73
N GLU A 7 -3.23 14.55 2.80
CA GLU A 7 -1.78 14.72 2.76
C GLU A 7 -1.12 13.37 2.49
N ILE A 8 -0.03 13.42 1.75
CA ILE A 8 0.70 12.23 1.29
C ILE A 8 2.13 12.35 1.80
N TYR A 9 2.57 11.30 2.49
CA TYR A 9 3.94 11.16 2.96
C TYR A 9 4.49 9.83 2.49
N GLN A 10 5.79 9.78 2.22
CA GLN A 10 6.45 8.58 1.69
C GLN A 10 7.86 8.43 2.25
N ALA A 11 8.33 7.19 2.28
CA ALA A 11 9.72 6.87 2.55
C ALA A 11 10.14 5.61 1.78
N LEU A 12 11.41 5.59 1.35
CA LEU A 12 12.04 4.51 0.61
C LEU A 12 13.43 4.24 1.20
N ALA A 13 13.77 2.98 1.42
CA ALA A 13 15.13 2.55 1.74
C ALA A 13 15.58 1.45 0.78
N ALA A 14 16.76 1.62 0.19
CA ALA A 14 17.41 0.59 -0.63
C ALA A 14 17.95 -0.53 0.26
N GLY A 15 17.81 -1.79 -0.17
CA GLY A 15 18.32 -2.94 0.59
C GLY A 15 19.85 -2.94 0.71
N GLN A 16 20.39 -3.44 1.82
CA GLN A 16 21.84 -3.53 2.04
C GLN A 16 22.55 -4.49 1.08
N ASN A 17 21.80 -5.38 0.42
CA ASN A 17 22.31 -6.37 -0.52
C ASN A 17 22.44 -5.85 -1.97
N GLY A 18 22.12 -4.57 -2.23
CA GLY A 18 22.44 -3.90 -3.50
C GLY A 18 21.48 -2.76 -3.88
N PRO A 19 21.96 -1.72 -4.58
CA PRO A 19 21.19 -0.50 -4.88
C PRO A 19 19.96 -0.74 -5.77
N ASN A 20 19.92 -1.85 -6.50
CA ASN A 20 18.81 -2.19 -7.41
C ASN A 20 17.61 -2.86 -6.72
N GLN A 21 17.66 -3.01 -5.39
CA GLN A 21 16.55 -3.47 -4.57
C GLN A 21 15.84 -2.26 -3.97
N ILE A 22 14.99 -1.64 -4.78
CA ILE A 22 14.10 -0.53 -4.38
C ILE A 22 12.69 -0.89 -4.86
N GLY A 23 11.69 -0.69 -3.99
CA GLY A 23 10.28 -0.78 -4.36
C GLY A 23 9.81 0.44 -5.16
N ALA A 24 8.55 0.45 -5.56
CA ALA A 24 7.94 1.60 -6.22
C ALA A 24 6.64 1.97 -5.53
N TYR A 25 6.31 3.25 -5.53
CA TYR A 25 5.01 3.72 -5.10
C TYR A 25 4.45 4.76 -6.07
N LEU A 26 3.13 4.91 -6.06
CA LEU A 26 2.47 5.95 -6.83
C LEU A 26 1.21 6.41 -6.10
N VAL A 27 1.03 7.72 -5.98
CA VAL A 27 -0.21 8.33 -5.49
C VAL A 27 -0.73 9.31 -6.52
N PHE A 28 -2.01 9.20 -6.87
CA PHE A 28 -2.63 10.03 -7.91
C PHE A 28 -4.14 10.13 -7.71
N GLU A 29 -4.74 11.15 -8.32
CA GLU A 29 -6.19 11.39 -8.30
C GLU A 29 -6.76 11.30 -9.71
N VAL A 30 -7.92 10.65 -9.85
CA VAL A 30 -8.67 10.55 -11.10
C VAL A 30 -10.09 11.02 -10.83
N GLU A 31 -10.64 11.84 -11.73
CA GLU A 31 -12.06 12.22 -11.67
C GLU A 31 -12.94 11.08 -12.20
N HIS A 32 -13.80 10.54 -11.34
CA HIS A 32 -14.81 9.56 -11.69
C HIS A 32 -16.21 10.15 -11.61
N VAL A 33 -17.17 9.46 -12.23
CA VAL A 33 -18.60 9.83 -12.19
C VAL A 33 -19.14 9.92 -10.75
N THR A 34 -18.59 9.12 -9.84
CA THR A 34 -18.97 9.11 -8.41
C THR A 34 -18.25 10.17 -7.56
N GLY A 35 -17.39 10.98 -8.17
CA GLY A 35 -16.51 11.94 -7.49
C GLY A 35 -15.02 11.61 -7.68
N PRO A 36 -14.12 12.47 -7.18
CA PRO A 36 -12.68 12.24 -7.28
C PRO A 36 -12.28 10.99 -6.49
N VAL A 37 -11.44 10.17 -7.11
CA VAL A 37 -10.89 8.96 -6.49
C VAL A 37 -9.38 9.14 -6.37
N ARG A 38 -8.87 8.98 -5.15
CA ARG A 38 -7.42 8.98 -4.89
C ARG A 38 -6.93 7.57 -4.77
N TYR A 39 -5.94 7.23 -5.57
CA TYR A 39 -5.28 5.93 -5.58
C TYR A 39 -3.92 6.02 -4.92
N ALA A 40 -3.56 5.01 -4.15
CA ALA A 40 -2.22 4.80 -3.62
C ALA A 40 -1.77 3.38 -3.90
N LEU A 41 -0.60 3.24 -4.52
CA LEU A 41 -0.01 1.97 -4.92
C LEU A 41 1.35 1.84 -4.23
N VAL A 42 1.63 0.66 -3.67
CA VAL A 42 2.96 0.27 -3.22
C VAL A 42 3.27 -1.09 -3.83
N ALA A 43 4.35 -1.16 -4.58
CA ALA A 43 4.91 -2.38 -5.17
C ALA A 43 6.29 -2.65 -4.57
N ASP A 44 6.53 -3.88 -4.16
CA ASP A 44 7.84 -4.31 -3.68
C ASP A 44 8.22 -5.65 -4.29
N THR A 45 9.51 -5.97 -4.23
CA THR A 45 10.03 -7.25 -4.69
C THR A 45 9.79 -8.29 -3.62
N TYR A 46 9.28 -9.45 -4.02
CA TYR A 46 9.28 -10.62 -3.17
C TYR A 46 10.64 -11.31 -3.22
N GLY A 47 11.29 -11.47 -2.06
CA GLY A 47 12.63 -12.05 -1.94
C GLY A 47 13.75 -11.13 -2.43
N ASP A 48 14.95 -11.68 -2.61
CA ASP A 48 16.19 -10.92 -2.85
C ASP A 48 16.53 -10.78 -4.34
N SER A 49 15.53 -10.57 -5.20
CA SER A 49 15.78 -10.44 -6.64
C SER A 49 16.37 -9.06 -6.96
N PRO A 50 17.62 -8.96 -7.46
CA PRO A 50 18.24 -7.68 -7.83
C PRO A 50 17.57 -7.02 -9.06
N LYS A 51 16.55 -7.67 -9.62
CA LYS A 51 15.74 -7.27 -10.77
C LYS A 51 14.45 -6.53 -10.39
N GLY A 52 14.24 -6.37 -9.09
CA GLY A 52 13.01 -5.86 -8.48
C GLY A 52 12.57 -4.48 -8.95
N ALA A 53 13.48 -3.51 -8.95
CA ALA A 53 13.13 -2.11 -9.20
C ALA A 53 12.44 -1.88 -10.54
N LYS A 54 12.96 -2.47 -11.63
CA LYS A 54 12.38 -2.35 -12.97
C LYS A 54 10.98 -2.96 -13.05
N ALA A 55 10.79 -4.12 -12.42
CA ALA A 55 9.51 -4.81 -12.39
C ALA A 55 8.47 -4.04 -11.55
N CYS A 56 8.86 -3.52 -10.37
CA CYS A 56 8.02 -2.66 -9.55
C CYS A 56 7.56 -1.43 -10.34
N GLN A 57 8.47 -0.76 -11.04
CA GLN A 57 8.15 0.41 -11.85
C GLN A 57 7.20 0.08 -13.00
N LEU A 58 7.46 -1.01 -13.74
CA LEU A 58 6.59 -1.46 -14.82
C LEU A 58 5.17 -1.68 -14.30
N VAL A 59 5.05 -2.43 -13.21
CA VAL A 59 3.76 -2.76 -12.59
C VAL A 59 3.00 -1.50 -12.17
N THR A 60 3.62 -0.61 -11.39
CA THR A 60 2.93 0.61 -10.91
C THR A 60 2.51 1.50 -12.07
N THR A 61 3.32 1.54 -13.14
CA THR A 61 3.03 2.28 -14.36
C THR A 61 1.82 1.71 -15.11
N GLN A 62 1.77 0.39 -15.30
CA GLN A 62 0.66 -0.26 -16.00
C GLN A 62 -0.65 -0.17 -15.20
N MET A 63 -0.55 -0.30 -13.87
CA MET A 63 -1.70 -0.06 -12.99
C MET A 63 -2.20 1.38 -13.08
N TYR A 64 -1.30 2.37 -13.10
CA TYR A 64 -1.67 3.76 -13.32
C TYR A 64 -2.44 3.95 -14.63
N TYR A 65 -1.92 3.43 -15.75
CA TYR A 65 -2.60 3.57 -17.04
C TYR A 65 -3.96 2.87 -17.08
N ALA A 66 -4.12 1.74 -16.39
CA ALA A 66 -5.40 1.06 -16.28
C ALA A 66 -6.42 1.85 -15.43
N LEU A 67 -5.97 2.47 -14.34
CA LEU A 67 -6.82 3.19 -13.39
C LEU A 67 -7.11 4.65 -13.79
N ALA A 68 -6.20 5.27 -14.56
CA ALA A 68 -6.38 6.63 -15.07
C ALA A 68 -7.43 6.71 -16.19
N GLN A 69 -7.81 5.58 -16.77
CA GLN A 69 -8.85 5.50 -17.79
C GLN A 69 -10.23 5.58 -17.15
N GLN A 70 -11.09 6.42 -17.74
CA GLN A 70 -12.49 6.45 -17.34
C GLN A 70 -13.16 5.12 -17.68
N SER A 71 -13.74 4.49 -16.68
CA SER A 71 -14.44 3.21 -16.83
C SER A 71 -15.77 3.24 -16.08
N PRO A 72 -16.85 2.69 -16.66
CA PRO A 72 -18.16 2.63 -16.00
C PRO A 72 -18.26 1.51 -14.97
N ILE A 73 -17.24 0.65 -14.83
CA ILE A 73 -17.27 -0.47 -13.88
C ILE A 73 -16.97 0.00 -12.45
N PRO A 74 -17.40 -0.73 -11.41
CA PRO A 74 -17.12 -0.36 -10.01
C PRO A 74 -15.62 -0.25 -9.72
N ILE A 75 -15.21 0.72 -8.88
CA ILE A 75 -13.79 0.99 -8.55
C ILE A 75 -13.06 -0.27 -8.04
N GLY A 76 -13.73 -1.09 -7.21
CA GLY A 76 -13.15 -2.36 -6.75
C GLY A 76 -12.80 -3.30 -7.90
N GLN A 77 -13.61 -3.35 -8.96
CA GLN A 77 -13.33 -4.13 -10.17
C GLN A 77 -12.24 -3.47 -11.03
N GLN A 78 -12.18 -2.13 -11.07
CA GLN A 78 -11.10 -1.42 -11.75
C GLN A 78 -9.73 -1.76 -11.13
N LEU A 79 -9.64 -1.80 -9.80
CA LEU A 79 -8.44 -2.25 -9.09
C LEU A 79 -8.05 -3.67 -9.51
N VAL A 80 -8.98 -4.64 -9.49
CA VAL A 80 -8.69 -6.02 -9.93
C VAL A 80 -8.19 -6.06 -11.38
N ASN A 81 -8.85 -5.33 -12.26
CA ASN A 81 -8.46 -5.27 -13.67
C ASN A 81 -7.06 -4.67 -13.83
N ALA A 82 -6.72 -3.63 -13.06
CA ALA A 82 -5.38 -3.03 -13.07
C ALA A 82 -4.29 -4.01 -12.64
N PHE A 83 -4.54 -4.84 -11.61
CA PHE A 83 -3.63 -5.92 -11.22
C PHE A 83 -3.45 -6.95 -12.35
N ASN A 84 -4.55 -7.36 -12.99
CA ASN A 84 -4.49 -8.32 -14.09
C ASN A 84 -3.71 -7.77 -15.30
N VAL A 85 -3.97 -6.52 -15.68
CA VAL A 85 -3.23 -5.84 -16.77
C VAL A 85 -1.74 -5.77 -16.45
N ALA A 86 -1.38 -5.27 -15.27
CA ALA A 86 0.02 -5.15 -14.87
C ALA A 86 0.74 -6.50 -14.78
N ASN A 87 0.05 -7.55 -14.34
CA ASN A 87 0.60 -8.90 -14.31
C ASN A 87 0.84 -9.44 -15.73
N THR A 88 -0.12 -9.30 -16.65
CA THR A 88 0.06 -9.70 -18.05
C THR A 88 1.26 -8.99 -18.68
N GLU A 89 1.33 -7.67 -18.53
CA GLU A 89 2.44 -6.85 -19.05
C GLU A 89 3.80 -7.26 -18.45
N LEU A 90 3.85 -7.58 -17.15
CA LEU A 90 5.08 -8.07 -16.52
C LEU A 90 5.55 -9.40 -17.13
N HIS A 91 4.64 -10.35 -17.36
CA HIS A 91 4.98 -11.65 -17.97
C HIS A 91 5.41 -11.50 -19.43
N GLU A 92 4.73 -10.65 -20.20
CA GLU A 92 5.08 -10.39 -21.59
C GLU A 92 6.44 -9.70 -21.71
N ALA A 93 6.70 -8.69 -20.87
CA ALA A 93 7.98 -8.01 -20.82
C ALA A 93 9.12 -8.94 -20.38
N ALA A 94 8.87 -9.88 -19.46
CA ALA A 94 9.85 -10.87 -19.00
C ALA A 94 10.28 -11.86 -20.10
N VAL A 95 9.49 -12.06 -21.15
CA VAL A 95 9.89 -12.87 -22.33
C VAL A 95 10.97 -12.15 -23.15
N GLN A 96 10.91 -10.83 -23.22
CA GLN A 96 11.81 -10.03 -24.06
C GLN A 96 13.01 -9.45 -23.29
N ASP A 97 12.89 -9.32 -21.98
CA ASP A 97 13.88 -8.67 -21.13
C ASP A 97 14.38 -9.61 -20.01
N PRO A 98 15.63 -10.10 -20.10
CA PRO A 98 16.25 -10.90 -19.05
C PRO A 98 16.31 -10.21 -17.68
N ALA A 99 16.26 -8.87 -17.64
CA ALA A 99 16.20 -8.10 -16.41
C ALA A 99 14.85 -8.19 -15.69
N LEU A 100 13.82 -8.75 -16.33
CA LEU A 100 12.49 -9.01 -15.75
C LEU A 100 12.21 -10.51 -15.56
N LEU A 101 13.05 -11.37 -16.13
CA LEU A 101 12.92 -12.83 -15.98
C LEU A 101 12.95 -13.23 -14.51
N ASP A 102 11.91 -14.00 -14.11
CA ASP A 102 11.64 -14.47 -12.75
C ASP A 102 11.42 -13.35 -11.71
N ALA A 103 11.10 -12.13 -12.16
CA ALA A 103 10.70 -11.07 -11.24
C ALA A 103 9.42 -11.46 -10.49
N ARG A 104 9.41 -11.24 -9.19
CA ARG A 104 8.28 -11.53 -8.31
C ARG A 104 7.95 -10.27 -7.53
N ILE A 105 6.80 -9.70 -7.83
CA ILE A 105 6.40 -8.41 -7.26
C ILE A 105 5.15 -8.58 -6.42
N THR A 106 5.15 -8.00 -5.23
CA THR A 106 3.97 -7.85 -4.37
C THR A 106 3.45 -6.44 -4.52
N VAL A 107 2.13 -6.27 -4.45
CA VAL A 107 1.49 -4.98 -4.65
C VAL A 107 0.33 -4.84 -3.67
N ALA A 108 0.21 -3.67 -3.05
CA ALA A 108 -0.99 -3.23 -2.37
C ALA A 108 -1.46 -1.93 -3.00
N ALA A 109 -2.76 -1.83 -3.24
CA ALA A 109 -3.41 -0.70 -3.87
C ALA A 109 -4.63 -0.31 -3.06
N ALA A 110 -4.77 0.99 -2.79
CA ALA A 110 -5.94 1.56 -2.16
C ALA A 110 -6.62 2.55 -3.09
N ALA A 111 -7.95 2.64 -2.99
CA ALA A 111 -8.74 3.70 -3.57
C ALA A 111 -9.58 4.36 -2.47
N ILE A 112 -9.49 5.68 -2.36
CA ILE A 112 -10.30 6.47 -1.44
C ILE A 112 -11.28 7.30 -2.26
N VAL A 113 -12.58 7.04 -2.06
CA VAL A 113 -13.68 7.71 -2.75
C VAL A 113 -14.80 8.01 -1.77
N ASN A 114 -15.22 9.28 -1.70
CA ASN A 114 -16.31 9.72 -0.81
C ASN A 114 -16.12 9.26 0.65
N GLY A 115 -14.89 9.30 1.17
CA GLY A 115 -14.55 8.86 2.52
C GLY A 115 -14.55 7.35 2.74
N ASN A 116 -14.68 6.54 1.68
CA ASN A 116 -14.58 5.09 1.77
C ASN A 116 -13.28 4.59 1.15
N LEU A 117 -12.62 3.69 1.87
CA LEU A 117 -11.44 2.95 1.45
C LEU A 117 -11.86 1.65 0.79
N LEU A 118 -11.30 1.39 -0.39
CA LEU A 118 -11.20 0.07 -1.00
C LEU A 118 -9.74 -0.33 -1.01
N LEU A 119 -9.45 -1.60 -0.74
CA LEU A 119 -8.10 -2.15 -0.69
C LEU A 119 -8.04 -3.38 -1.59
N THR A 120 -6.97 -3.50 -2.37
CA THR A 120 -6.69 -4.65 -3.23
C THR A 120 -5.21 -4.98 -3.15
N TYR A 121 -4.85 -6.24 -2.95
CA TYR A 121 -3.45 -6.62 -2.75
C TYR A 121 -3.13 -8.04 -3.22
N VAL A 122 -1.86 -8.23 -3.56
CA VAL A 122 -1.23 -9.50 -3.93
C VAL A 122 0.14 -9.57 -3.26
N GLY A 123 0.42 -10.64 -2.52
CA GLY A 123 1.71 -10.83 -1.83
C GLY A 123 1.66 -10.40 -0.36
N ASP A 124 2.73 -9.76 0.13
CA ASP A 124 3.00 -9.53 1.56
C ASP A 124 3.06 -8.04 1.97
N ASN A 125 2.74 -7.11 1.07
CA ASN A 125 2.55 -5.71 1.45
C ASN A 125 1.37 -5.58 2.42
N VAL A 126 1.51 -4.70 3.41
CA VAL A 126 0.56 -4.54 4.51
C VAL A 126 -0.03 -3.16 4.50
N ALA A 127 -1.37 -3.10 4.63
CA ALA A 127 -2.08 -1.86 4.87
C ALA A 127 -2.47 -1.77 6.34
N TYR A 128 -2.23 -0.63 6.98
CA TYR A 128 -2.68 -0.30 8.33
C TYR A 128 -3.66 0.87 8.30
N LEU A 129 -4.70 0.78 9.12
CA LEU A 129 -5.49 1.94 9.51
C LEU A 129 -4.93 2.50 10.83
N LEU A 130 -4.49 3.76 10.78
CA LEU A 130 -4.03 4.51 11.94
C LEU A 130 -5.16 5.40 12.41
N ARG A 131 -5.63 5.18 13.64
CA ARG A 131 -6.75 5.91 14.22
C ARG A 131 -6.54 6.08 15.71
N ASN A 132 -6.67 7.31 16.19
CA ASN A 132 -6.56 7.66 17.62
C ASN A 132 -5.27 7.12 18.29
N GLY A 133 -4.12 7.20 17.60
CA GLY A 133 -2.84 6.71 18.12
C GLY A 133 -2.70 5.18 18.16
N ILE A 134 -3.52 4.48 17.38
CA ILE A 134 -3.50 3.01 17.26
C ILE A 134 -3.31 2.62 15.80
N ALA A 135 -2.32 1.77 15.54
CA ALA A 135 -2.11 1.13 14.25
C ALA A 135 -2.78 -0.25 14.26
N LYS A 136 -3.66 -0.52 13.29
CA LYS A 136 -4.25 -1.86 13.09
C LYS A 136 -4.07 -2.33 11.65
N PRO A 137 -3.52 -3.53 11.41
CA PRO A 137 -3.37 -4.06 10.06
C PRO A 137 -4.74 -4.39 9.48
N ILE A 138 -5.08 -3.86 8.31
CA ILE A 138 -6.38 -4.05 7.67
C ILE A 138 -6.32 -5.00 6.46
N SER A 139 -5.12 -5.37 5.99
CA SER A 139 -4.91 -6.46 5.05
C SER A 139 -4.78 -7.82 5.76
N LEU A 140 -5.31 -8.88 5.15
CA LEU A 140 -5.43 -10.22 5.74
C LEU A 140 -4.21 -11.12 5.53
N ASN A 141 -3.24 -10.68 4.76
CA ASN A 141 -1.98 -11.39 4.51
C ASN A 141 -0.95 -11.19 5.63
N HIS A 142 -1.21 -10.33 6.60
CA HIS A 142 -0.31 -10.13 7.74
C HIS A 142 -0.22 -11.41 8.57
N LYS A 143 0.99 -11.76 9.06
CA LYS A 143 1.37 -13.03 9.72
C LYS A 143 0.41 -13.53 10.83
N ASN A 144 -0.46 -12.66 11.33
CA ASN A 144 -1.40 -12.90 12.42
C ASN A 144 -2.82 -13.32 11.97
N PHE A 145 -3.13 -13.26 10.67
CA PHE A 145 -4.38 -13.78 10.11
C PHE A 145 -4.19 -15.19 9.54
N HIS A 146 -3.59 -16.07 10.34
CA HIS A 146 -3.67 -17.50 10.09
C HIS A 146 -5.13 -17.94 10.25
N VAL A 147 -5.84 -18.10 9.14
CA VAL A 147 -7.07 -18.89 9.13
C VAL A 147 -6.65 -20.34 9.46
N PRO A 148 -7.17 -20.97 10.52
CA PRO A 148 -6.86 -22.37 10.79
C PRO A 148 -7.25 -23.23 9.58
N GLY A 149 -6.27 -23.86 8.92
CA GLY A 149 -6.48 -24.68 7.72
C GLY A 149 -5.95 -24.07 6.42
N THR A 150 -5.53 -22.81 6.38
CA THR A 150 -4.71 -22.29 5.28
C THR A 150 -3.24 -22.56 5.62
N ALA A 151 -2.65 -23.58 4.99
CA ALA A 151 -1.20 -23.71 4.97
C ALA A 151 -0.60 -22.36 4.52
N ASN A 152 0.55 -21.98 5.09
CA ASN A 152 1.41 -20.91 4.56
C ASN A 152 1.26 -20.89 3.05
N LEU A 153 0.68 -19.82 2.48
CA LEU A 153 0.43 -19.75 1.04
C LEU A 153 1.70 -20.23 0.35
N PRO A 154 1.64 -21.26 -0.51
CA PRO A 154 2.81 -21.76 -1.21
C PRO A 154 3.58 -20.56 -1.73
N SER A 155 4.90 -20.55 -1.56
CA SER A 155 5.69 -19.41 -1.99
C SER A 155 5.41 -19.07 -3.47
N SER A 156 5.04 -20.03 -4.32
CA SER A 156 4.58 -19.81 -5.71
C SER A 156 3.30 -18.97 -5.89
N LEU A 157 2.51 -18.73 -4.84
CA LEU A 157 1.32 -17.88 -4.81
C LEU A 157 1.59 -16.49 -4.18
N LEU A 158 2.82 -16.24 -3.72
CA LEU A 158 3.22 -14.96 -3.13
C LEU A 158 3.75 -14.05 -4.25
N GLY A 159 2.93 -13.09 -4.66
CA GLY A 159 3.27 -12.11 -5.69
C GLY A 159 2.62 -12.38 -7.06
N MET A 160 2.87 -11.48 -8.00
CA MET A 160 2.39 -11.60 -9.37
C MET A 160 2.97 -12.85 -10.07
N SER A 161 2.11 -13.63 -10.70
CA SER A 161 2.38 -14.95 -11.30
C SER A 161 1.41 -15.21 -12.45
N ARG A 162 1.55 -16.31 -13.21
CA ARG A 162 0.62 -16.58 -14.33
C ARG A 162 -0.85 -16.62 -13.90
N ASN A 163 -1.13 -17.04 -12.67
CA ASN A 163 -2.46 -17.04 -12.08
C ASN A 163 -2.42 -16.26 -10.76
N ILE A 164 -2.61 -14.94 -10.83
CA ILE A 164 -2.64 -14.11 -9.63
C ILE A 164 -3.91 -14.34 -8.83
N THR A 165 -3.77 -14.42 -7.50
CA THR A 165 -4.89 -14.40 -6.57
C THR A 165 -4.96 -13.01 -5.97
N VAL A 166 -5.92 -12.21 -6.42
CA VAL A 166 -6.11 -10.83 -5.98
C VAL A 166 -7.04 -10.81 -4.77
N ASN A 167 -6.54 -10.35 -3.62
CA ASN A 167 -7.34 -10.19 -2.41
C ASN A 167 -7.92 -8.76 -2.34
N ARG A 168 -9.14 -8.64 -1.83
CA ARG A 168 -9.86 -7.37 -1.62
C ARG A 168 -10.48 -7.21 -0.24
N GLU A 169 -10.35 -8.23 0.60
CA GLU A 169 -10.96 -8.25 1.92
C GLU A 169 -10.19 -7.32 2.87
N ILE A 170 -10.96 -6.51 3.59
CA ILE A 170 -10.49 -5.59 4.63
C ILE A 170 -10.95 -6.12 5.99
N ALA A 171 -10.03 -6.23 6.95
CA ALA A 171 -10.37 -6.52 8.34
C ALA A 171 -11.08 -5.33 9.01
N LEU A 172 -12.23 -5.60 9.62
CA LEU A 172 -13.00 -4.67 10.42
C LEU A 172 -12.83 -4.98 11.91
N TYR A 173 -12.31 -3.99 12.63
CA TYR A 173 -12.11 -4.04 14.07
C TYR A 173 -13.31 -3.46 14.80
N ASP A 174 -13.96 -4.27 15.63
CA ASP A 174 -15.09 -3.83 16.45
C ASP A 174 -14.68 -2.74 17.46
N ARG A 175 -13.43 -2.78 17.94
CA ARG A 175 -12.81 -1.79 18.84
C ARG A 175 -11.35 -1.56 18.45
N PHE A 176 -10.99 -0.30 18.20
CA PHE A 176 -9.59 0.06 17.90
C PHE A 176 -8.72 0.05 19.17
N ASP A 177 -9.30 0.39 20.32
CA ASP A 177 -8.68 0.60 21.63
C ASP A 177 -8.71 -0.61 22.56
N ALA A 178 -9.44 -1.67 22.21
CA ALA A 178 -9.43 -2.89 22.99
C ALA A 178 -8.07 -3.59 22.86
N LYS A 179 -7.42 -3.82 24.01
CA LYS A 179 -6.40 -4.88 24.13
C LYS A 179 -7.02 -6.15 23.57
N GLU A 180 -6.40 -6.70 22.54
CA GLU A 180 -6.96 -7.68 21.61
C GLU A 180 -7.98 -8.64 22.25
N THR A 181 -9.21 -8.62 21.76
CA THR A 181 -9.98 -9.87 21.68
C THR A 181 -9.22 -10.76 20.71
N ALA A 182 -8.97 -12.02 21.11
CA ALA A 182 -8.03 -12.96 20.50
C ALA A 182 -7.86 -12.90 18.95
N PRO A 183 -6.68 -13.29 18.43
CA PRO A 183 -6.47 -13.42 16.98
C PRO A 183 -7.64 -14.16 16.31
N GLY A 184 -8.29 -13.53 15.33
CA GLY A 184 -9.44 -14.13 14.61
C GLY A 184 -10.81 -13.49 14.85
N HIS A 185 -10.96 -12.50 15.75
CA HIS A 185 -12.24 -11.82 16.00
C HIS A 185 -12.42 -10.52 15.19
N TYR A 186 -12.33 -10.61 13.88
CA TYR A 186 -12.59 -9.48 12.98
C TYR A 186 -13.61 -9.91 11.93
N LYS A 187 -14.44 -8.97 11.49
CA LYS A 187 -15.30 -9.16 10.32
C LYS A 187 -14.54 -8.74 9.08
N THR A 188 -14.93 -9.22 7.91
CA THR A 188 -14.38 -8.74 6.64
C THR A 188 -15.40 -7.89 5.89
N SER A 189 -14.91 -6.98 5.05
CA SER A 189 -15.71 -6.15 4.15
C SER A 189 -14.89 -5.79 2.91
N ASP A 190 -15.57 -5.50 1.81
CA ASP A 190 -14.98 -4.99 0.57
C ASP A 190 -14.61 -3.49 0.67
N THR A 191 -15.15 -2.79 1.67
CA THR A 191 -14.97 -1.36 1.88
C THR A 191 -14.85 -1.01 3.37
N LEU A 192 -14.15 0.08 3.69
CA LEU A 192 -14.03 0.62 5.05
C LEU A 192 -14.27 2.14 5.04
N SER A 193 -15.17 2.63 5.89
CA SER A 193 -15.40 4.07 6.02
C SER A 193 -14.32 4.74 6.87
N LEU A 194 -13.67 5.75 6.29
CA LEU A 194 -12.66 6.58 6.92
C LEU A 194 -13.31 7.80 7.60
N ARG A 195 -12.65 8.26 8.65
CA ARG A 195 -13.03 9.40 9.49
C ARG A 195 -12.01 10.53 9.30
N PRO A 196 -12.38 11.78 9.61
CA PRO A 196 -11.38 12.84 9.75
C PRO A 196 -10.27 12.42 10.71
N ASN A 197 -9.04 12.75 10.35
CA ASN A 197 -7.78 12.43 11.04
C ASN A 197 -7.39 10.95 11.06
N ASP A 198 -8.09 10.08 10.32
CA ASP A 198 -7.57 8.75 10.01
C ASP A 198 -6.37 8.85 9.08
N SER A 199 -5.43 7.91 9.20
CA SER A 199 -4.41 7.70 8.18
C SER A 199 -4.42 6.27 7.67
N LEU A 200 -4.19 6.12 6.36
CA LEU A 200 -3.89 4.85 5.74
C LEU A 200 -2.38 4.75 5.53
N LEU A 201 -1.74 3.79 6.17
CA LEU A 201 -0.35 3.40 5.88
C LEU A 201 -0.38 2.19 4.95
N ILE A 202 0.32 2.24 3.83
CA ILE A 202 0.66 1.07 3.02
C ILE A 202 2.18 0.91 3.08
N CYS A 203 2.65 -0.25 3.50
CA CYS A 203 4.08 -0.52 3.64
C CYS A 203 4.43 -1.90 3.08
N SER A 204 5.68 -2.09 2.71
CA SER A 204 6.16 -3.39 2.24
C SER A 204 6.30 -4.40 3.37
N GLY A 205 6.25 -5.68 3.02
CA GLY A 205 6.39 -6.78 3.97
C GLY A 205 7.68 -6.72 4.79
N GLU A 206 8.75 -6.12 4.26
CA GLU A 206 10.01 -5.99 4.99
C GLU A 206 9.89 -5.07 6.22
N VAL A 207 9.03 -4.05 6.18
CA VAL A 207 8.79 -3.17 7.35
C VAL A 207 8.23 -3.99 8.52
N VAL A 208 7.20 -4.79 8.26
CA VAL A 208 6.55 -5.64 9.29
C VAL A 208 7.36 -6.90 9.63
N ASN A 209 8.37 -7.23 8.83
CA ASN A 209 9.35 -8.27 9.18
C ASN A 209 10.35 -7.78 10.23
N ARG A 210 10.58 -6.46 10.29
CA ARG A 210 11.57 -5.83 11.17
C ARG A 210 10.93 -5.22 12.39
N LEU A 211 9.74 -4.65 12.24
CA LEU A 211 9.01 -4.00 13.31
C LEU A 211 7.75 -4.80 13.63
N SER A 212 7.56 -5.06 14.92
CA SER A 212 6.31 -5.55 15.50
C SER A 212 5.22 -4.48 15.46
N ASP A 213 3.95 -4.90 15.59
CA ASP A 213 2.82 -3.98 15.64
C ASP A 213 2.95 -2.97 16.80
N ASP A 214 3.51 -3.38 17.94
CA ASP A 214 3.77 -2.51 19.09
C ASP A 214 4.85 -1.46 18.80
N GLU A 215 5.91 -1.81 18.05
CA GLU A 215 6.97 -0.87 17.65
C GLU A 215 6.43 0.14 16.62
N ILE A 216 5.64 -0.31 15.65
CA ILE A 216 4.96 0.58 14.70
C ILE A 216 4.06 1.56 15.46
N GLN A 217 3.31 1.06 16.46
CA GLN A 217 2.46 1.90 17.29
C GLN A 217 3.27 2.87 18.18
N ALA A 218 4.45 2.48 18.66
CA ALA A 218 5.34 3.37 19.40
C ALA A 218 5.79 4.54 18.53
N VAL A 219 6.28 4.26 17.31
CA VAL A 219 6.64 5.32 16.33
C VAL A 219 5.44 6.23 16.04
N LEU A 220 4.24 5.67 15.88
CA LEU A 220 3.02 6.45 15.65
C LEU A 220 2.68 7.41 16.80
N ARG A 221 2.99 7.05 18.05
CA ARG A 221 2.71 7.90 19.22
C ARG A 221 3.71 9.05 19.37
N GLU A 222 4.92 8.87 18.88
CA GLU A 222 6.02 9.83 19.03
C GLU A 222 6.11 10.78 17.82
N ALA A 223 5.90 10.25 16.61
CA ALA A 223 6.04 11.01 15.37
C ALA A 223 4.82 11.87 15.05
N GLN A 224 5.07 13.02 14.40
CA GLN A 224 4.03 13.74 13.67
C GLN A 224 3.74 13.04 12.33
N PRO A 225 2.56 13.23 11.71
CA PRO A 225 2.18 12.55 10.48
C PRO A 225 3.20 12.71 9.34
N ASP A 226 3.85 13.87 9.24
CA ASP A 226 4.84 14.22 8.22
C ASP A 226 6.19 13.52 8.39
N ASP A 227 6.59 13.23 9.63
CA ASP A 227 7.83 12.53 9.94
C ASP A 227 7.64 11.02 10.16
N PHE A 228 6.41 10.55 10.38
CA PHE A 228 6.10 9.18 10.78
C PHE A 228 6.70 8.14 9.83
N VAL A 229 6.54 8.29 8.51
CA VAL A 229 7.06 7.32 7.54
C VAL A 229 8.59 7.29 7.49
N ASN A 230 9.26 8.42 7.68
CA ASN A 230 10.71 8.47 7.74
C ASN A 230 11.22 7.80 9.00
N GLN A 231 10.66 8.14 10.17
CA GLN A 231 11.03 7.51 11.43
C GLN A 231 10.74 6.01 11.44
N LEU A 232 9.65 5.57 10.80
CA LEU A 232 9.32 4.16 10.65
C LEU A 232 10.41 3.41 9.87
N ILE A 233 10.83 3.95 8.72
CA ILE A 233 11.89 3.36 7.90
C ILE A 233 13.26 3.43 8.61
N ASP A 234 13.59 4.55 9.24
CA ASP A 234 14.83 4.70 10.00
C ASP A 234 14.91 3.67 11.13
N THR A 235 13.81 3.47 11.87
CA THR A 235 13.72 2.47 12.93
C THR A 235 13.91 1.06 12.37
N ALA A 236 13.25 0.73 11.27
CA ALA A 236 13.34 -0.59 10.63
C ALA A 236 14.74 -0.89 10.07
N THR A 237 15.46 0.13 9.61
CA THR A 237 16.80 0.00 9.00
C THR A 237 17.95 -0.06 10.01
N THR A 238 17.66 0.11 11.32
CA THR A 238 18.66 -0.09 12.38
C THR A 238 19.16 -1.54 12.48
N GLN A 239 18.37 -2.51 12.00
CA GLN A 239 18.72 -3.93 12.02
C GLN A 239 19.55 -4.31 10.79
N ILE A 240 20.68 -5.01 10.96
CA ILE A 240 21.54 -5.42 9.85
C ILE A 240 20.82 -6.41 8.90
N GLY A 241 21.17 -6.34 7.61
CA GLY A 241 20.73 -7.27 6.58
C GLY A 241 19.31 -7.00 6.10
N TYR A 242 18.85 -5.76 6.17
CA TYR A 242 17.51 -5.38 5.71
C TYR A 242 17.41 -5.34 4.19
N ARG A 243 16.22 -5.71 3.69
CA ARG A 243 15.84 -5.63 2.28
C ARG A 243 15.24 -4.26 1.97
N ALA A 244 14.93 -4.01 0.70
CA ALA A 244 14.22 -2.82 0.27
C ALA A 244 12.96 -2.58 1.12
N MET A 245 12.70 -1.32 1.44
CA MET A 245 11.47 -0.94 2.13
C MET A 245 10.81 0.23 1.43
N THR A 246 9.48 0.16 1.35
CA THR A 246 8.63 1.22 0.80
C THR A 246 7.47 1.46 1.75
N ALA A 247 7.21 2.72 2.09
CA ALA A 247 6.06 3.11 2.90
C ALA A 247 5.41 4.37 2.34
N VAL A 248 4.08 4.39 2.31
CA VAL A 248 3.26 5.55 1.93
C VAL A 248 2.17 5.73 2.97
N LEU A 249 2.00 6.96 3.45
CA LEU A 249 0.95 7.38 4.36
C LEU A 249 0.01 8.37 3.65
N LEU A 250 -1.29 8.10 3.72
CA LEU A 250 -2.35 9.02 3.30
C LEU A 250 -3.07 9.49 4.56
N HIS A 251 -2.88 10.74 4.95
CA HIS A 251 -3.50 11.33 6.13
C HIS A 251 -4.74 12.15 5.73
N LEU A 252 -5.92 11.78 6.24
CA LEU A 252 -7.16 12.49 5.95
C LEU A 252 -7.31 13.67 6.91
N GLN A 253 -6.98 14.87 6.48
CA GLN A 253 -7.15 16.05 7.32
C GLN A 253 -8.62 16.47 7.44
N GLU A 254 -8.99 16.87 8.65
CA GLU A 254 -10.20 17.64 8.87
C GLU A 254 -10.02 19.06 8.33
N VAL A 255 -10.70 19.39 7.24
CA VAL A 255 -10.73 20.78 6.76
C VAL A 255 -11.64 21.58 7.69
N THR A 256 -11.07 22.14 8.75
CA THR A 256 -11.68 23.26 9.45
C THR A 256 -11.73 24.45 8.49
N THR A 257 -12.91 24.96 8.17
CA THR A 257 -13.09 26.17 7.37
C THR A 257 -12.43 27.36 8.06
N ARG A 258 -11.14 27.57 7.85
CA ARG A 258 -10.50 28.88 8.02
C ARG A 258 -10.81 29.72 6.78
N ALA A 259 -11.14 30.99 7.03
CA ALA A 259 -11.62 31.95 6.04
C ALA A 259 -10.81 31.94 4.74
N ALA A 260 -11.53 32.09 3.63
CA ALA A 260 -11.05 32.09 2.26
C ALA A 260 -9.72 32.84 2.09
N GLY A 261 -8.70 32.13 1.62
CA GLY A 261 -7.47 32.75 1.14
C GLY A 261 -6.24 31.84 1.16
N SER A 262 -6.17 30.87 0.24
CA SER A 262 -4.98 30.58 -0.59
C SER A 262 -5.05 29.18 -1.21
N ASN A 263 -5.01 29.14 -2.55
CA ASN A 263 -4.56 28.06 -3.44
C ASN A 263 -4.47 26.63 -2.88
N SER A 264 -5.45 25.79 -3.20
CA SER A 264 -5.28 24.33 -3.15
C SER A 264 -4.37 23.87 -4.30
N LEU A 265 -3.11 23.59 -4.00
CA LEU A 265 -2.19 22.91 -4.90
C LEU A 265 -2.38 21.39 -4.75
N VAL A 266 -3.14 20.76 -5.63
CA VAL A 266 -3.05 19.31 -5.85
C VAL A 266 -2.72 19.07 -7.31
N ARG A 267 -1.41 19.03 -7.60
CA ARG A 267 -0.82 18.41 -8.78
C ARG A 267 0.56 17.90 -8.39
N GLN A 268 0.60 16.72 -7.81
CA GLN A 268 1.83 15.97 -7.62
C GLN A 268 1.60 14.53 -8.07
N LEU A 269 1.83 14.30 -9.37
CA LEU A 269 2.18 12.97 -9.86
C LEU A 269 3.62 12.74 -9.39
N ILE A 270 3.80 12.18 -8.19
CA ILE A 270 5.13 11.79 -7.71
C ILE A 270 5.38 10.37 -8.19
N MET A 271 5.93 10.23 -9.40
CA MET A 271 6.73 9.05 -9.73
C MET A 271 8.13 9.28 -9.16
N VAL A 272 8.40 8.75 -7.96
CA VAL A 272 9.80 8.52 -7.57
C VAL A 272 10.17 7.15 -8.11
N ALA A 273 10.70 7.16 -9.34
CA ALA A 273 11.67 6.14 -9.71
C ALA A 273 12.94 6.49 -8.93
N GLY A 274 13.39 5.63 -8.03
CA GLY A 274 14.76 5.73 -7.50
C GLY A 274 15.72 5.84 -8.69
N ALA A 275 16.44 6.96 -8.77
CA ALA A 275 17.18 7.35 -9.95
C ALA A 275 18.49 6.55 -10.12
N LEU A 276 18.69 6.14 -11.38
CA LEU A 276 19.95 6.06 -12.17
C LEU A 276 21.11 5.20 -11.66
#